data_AF-Q23Q26-F1
#
_entry.id   AF-Q23Q26-F1
#
_cell.length_a   1.000
_cell.length_b   1.000
_cell.length_c   1.000
_cell.angle_alpha   90.00
_cell.angle_beta   90.00
_cell.angle_gamma   90.00
#
_symmetry.space_group_name_H-M   'P 1'
#
loop_
_entity.id
_entity.type
_entity.pdbx_description
1 polymer ?
#
loop_
_entity_poly.entity_id
_entity_poly.type
_entity_poly.pdbx_seq_one_letter_code
_entity_poly.pdbx_strand_id
1 'polypeptide(L)'
;MSKDDKKAKDTGKNLVNNQIQPFMSETDPRNPYGCNYEELEYETKVFYKYQEIKKHVHFSEQDQNKVIQANFMYMAGVTLSVLGSLGLGYVMKKNQVFSRLRTLHILAEEYTNFYYGFFVAASGSFSYFYCNRYYIQEVCKPLMMKYLEDAKKNGFQDYRISETKPFDWEQKFLGSSKLPKKQ
;
A
#
# COMPACT_ATOMS: atom_id res chain seq x y z
N MET A 1 15.02 15.99 50.08
CA MET A 1 14.28 15.96 48.80
C MET A 1 13.47 14.68 48.77
N SER A 2 12.15 14.78 48.94
CA SER A 2 11.27 13.62 49.12
C SER A 2 11.19 12.80 47.82
N LYS A 3 11.01 11.48 47.94
CA LYS A 3 10.78 10.59 46.78
C LYS A 3 9.51 10.98 46.01
N ASP A 4 8.58 11.68 46.66
CA ASP A 4 7.33 12.15 46.06
C ASP A 4 7.54 13.37 45.15
N ASP A 5 8.53 14.22 45.44
CA ASP A 5 8.88 15.38 44.60
C ASP A 5 9.50 14.97 43.26
N LYS A 6 10.19 13.82 43.22
CA LYS A 6 10.73 13.26 41.98
C LYS A 6 9.64 12.65 41.10
N LYS A 7 8.64 12.00 41.70
CA LYS A 7 7.53 11.37 40.98
C LYS A 7 6.60 12.42 40.35
N ALA A 8 6.34 13.53 41.03
CA ALA A 8 5.57 14.65 40.47
C ALA A 8 6.29 15.35 39.30
N LYS A 9 7.63 15.51 39.38
CA LYS A 9 8.42 16.07 38.27
C LYS A 9 8.51 15.17 37.05
N ASP A 10 8.57 13.84 37.21
CA ASP A 10 8.55 12.90 36.08
C ASP A 10 7.17 12.80 35.42
N THR A 11 6.09 12.88 36.20
CA THR A 11 4.72 12.86 35.66
C THR A 11 4.40 14.15 34.89
N GLY A 12 4.87 15.31 35.39
CA GLY A 12 4.73 16.59 34.69
C GLY A 12 5.58 16.70 33.41
N LYS A 13 6.79 16.13 33.38
CA LYS A 13 7.63 16.10 32.17
C LYS A 13 7.04 15.22 31.06
N ASN A 14 6.38 14.11 31.42
CA ASN A 14 5.72 13.23 30.44
C ASN A 14 4.40 13.81 29.89
N LEU A 15 3.71 14.67 30.64
CA LEU A 15 2.51 15.35 30.15
C LEU A 15 2.84 16.52 29.20
N VAL A 16 3.94 17.24 29.44
CA VAL A 16 4.38 18.35 28.58
C VAL A 16 4.98 17.85 27.25
N ASN A 17 5.57 16.65 27.22
CA ASN A 17 6.13 16.07 25.98
C ASN A 17 5.06 15.50 25.02
N ASN A 18 3.82 15.29 25.49
CA ASN A 18 2.71 14.85 24.63
C ASN A 18 1.92 16.01 24.00
N GLN A 19 2.25 17.26 24.30
CA GLN A 19 1.51 18.44 23.80
C GLN A 19 2.08 19.06 22.52
N ILE A 20 3.13 18.49 21.92
CA ILE A 20 3.61 18.91 20.59
C ILE A 20 3.98 17.66 19.78
N GLN A 21 2.99 16.82 19.48
CA GLN A 21 3.09 16.03 18.26
C GLN A 21 2.57 16.92 17.13
N PRO A 22 3.41 17.34 16.16
CA PRO A 22 2.96 18.14 15.03
C PRO A 22 2.05 17.37 14.06
N PHE A 23 1.66 16.14 14.44
CA PHE A 23 0.89 15.18 13.67
C PHE A 23 -0.13 14.46 14.57
N MET A 24 -1.28 14.17 13.99
CA MET A 24 -2.31 13.30 14.54
C MET A 24 -1.85 11.83 14.49
N SER A 25 -2.22 11.04 15.51
CA SER A 25 -1.94 9.59 15.53
C SER A 25 -2.81 8.84 14.51
N GLU A 26 -2.32 7.73 13.98
CA GLU A 26 -3.04 6.94 12.97
C GLU A 26 -4.38 6.39 13.44
N THR A 27 -4.51 6.12 14.74
CA THR A 27 -5.72 5.61 15.39
C THR A 27 -6.65 6.71 15.92
N ASP A 28 -6.35 7.99 15.64
CA ASP A 28 -7.19 9.09 16.08
C ASP A 28 -8.58 9.00 15.41
N PRO A 29 -9.69 9.17 16.16
CA PRO A 29 -11.03 9.19 15.58
C PRO A 29 -11.26 10.29 14.53
N ARG A 30 -10.41 11.32 14.49
CA ARG A 30 -10.42 12.40 13.50
C ARG A 30 -9.65 12.05 12.22
N ASN A 31 -8.91 10.93 12.20
CA ASN A 31 -8.32 10.43 10.96
C ASN A 31 -9.47 10.10 10.00
N PRO A 32 -9.51 10.70 8.78
CA PRO A 32 -10.59 10.47 7.83
C PRO A 32 -10.75 9.01 7.41
N TYR A 33 -9.72 8.18 7.62
CA TYR A 33 -9.71 6.75 7.32
C TYR A 33 -10.00 5.85 8.54
N GLY A 34 -10.30 6.44 9.69
CA GLY A 34 -10.69 5.75 10.92
C GLY A 34 -9.59 4.91 11.57
N CYS A 35 -9.95 4.21 12.65
CA CYS A 35 -9.01 3.46 13.48
C CYS A 35 -8.27 2.34 12.73
N ASN A 36 -8.87 1.79 11.67
CA ASN A 36 -8.28 0.70 10.89
C ASN A 36 -7.15 1.18 9.96
N TYR A 37 -6.93 2.49 9.86
CA TYR A 37 -5.84 3.04 9.05
C TYR A 37 -4.48 2.48 9.48
N GLU A 38 -4.27 2.22 10.77
CA GLU A 38 -3.03 1.63 11.29
C GLU A 38 -2.71 0.26 10.67
N GLU A 39 -3.73 -0.53 10.33
CA GLU A 39 -3.57 -1.89 9.80
C GLU A 39 -3.20 -1.91 8.32
N LEU A 40 -3.35 -0.79 7.62
CA LEU A 40 -3.06 -0.70 6.19
C LEU A 40 -1.56 -0.78 5.91
N GLU A 41 -1.23 -1.30 4.73
CA GLU A 41 0.14 -1.30 4.25
C GLU A 41 0.64 0.13 4.01
N TYR A 42 1.95 0.33 4.18
CA TYR A 42 2.58 1.64 4.00
C TYR A 42 2.24 2.30 2.66
N GLU A 43 2.22 1.53 1.57
CA GLU A 43 1.92 2.04 0.23
C GLU A 43 0.48 2.59 0.13
N THR A 44 -0.49 1.88 0.71
CA THR A 44 -1.89 2.33 0.81
C THR A 44 -2.00 3.60 1.66
N LYS A 45 -1.29 3.65 2.79
CA LYS A 45 -1.25 4.82 3.66
C LYS A 45 -0.73 6.06 2.93
N VAL A 46 0.35 5.92 2.15
CA VAL A 46 0.91 7.00 1.32
C VAL A 46 -0.11 7.47 0.28
N PHE A 47 -0.77 6.54 -0.42
CA PHE A 47 -1.78 6.88 -1.41
C PHE A 47 -2.93 7.69 -0.80
N TYR A 48 -3.48 7.26 0.33
CA TYR A 48 -4.55 7.95 1.04
C TYR A 48 -4.15 9.34 1.52
N LYS A 49 -2.95 9.46 2.10
CA LYS A 49 -2.44 10.77 2.51
C LYS A 49 -2.26 11.72 1.32
N TYR A 50 -1.72 11.23 0.21
CA TYR A 50 -1.63 11.98 -1.03
C TYR A 50 -3.01 12.47 -1.52
N GLN A 51 -4.04 11.62 -1.46
CA GLN A 51 -5.39 11.97 -1.91
C GLN A 51 -6.05 13.03 -1.03
N GLU A 52 -5.81 13.03 0.29
CA GLU A 52 -6.26 14.13 1.17
C GLU A 52 -5.51 15.42 0.86
N ILE A 53 -4.18 15.39 0.78
CA ILE A 53 -3.35 16.57 0.49
C ILE A 53 -3.83 17.26 -0.80
N LYS A 54 -4.09 16.49 -1.85
CA LYS A 54 -4.57 17.00 -3.15
C LYS A 54 -5.86 17.84 -3.04
N LYS A 55 -6.68 17.67 -2.01
CA LYS A 55 -7.89 18.48 -1.80
C LYS A 55 -7.58 19.88 -1.26
N HIS A 56 -6.41 20.06 -0.66
CA HIS A 56 -5.99 21.29 0.01
C HIS A 56 -4.97 22.11 -0.80
N VAL A 57 -4.52 21.62 -1.96
CA VAL A 57 -3.48 22.29 -2.76
C VAL A 57 -3.82 22.24 -4.24
N HIS A 58 -3.36 23.26 -4.97
CA HIS A 58 -3.36 23.25 -6.43
C HIS A 58 -2.00 22.77 -6.93
N PHE A 59 -1.99 21.72 -7.72
CA PHE A 59 -0.76 21.23 -8.34
C PHE A 59 -0.31 22.15 -9.46
N SER A 60 1.02 22.28 -9.60
CA SER A 60 1.62 22.92 -10.75
C SER A 60 1.26 22.13 -12.01
N GLU A 61 1.22 22.82 -13.16
CA GLU A 61 0.90 22.19 -14.45
C GLU A 61 1.81 20.98 -14.75
N GLN A 62 3.10 21.10 -14.43
CA GLN A 62 4.07 20.01 -14.59
C GLN A 62 3.71 18.78 -13.75
N ASP A 63 3.32 18.98 -12.49
CA ASP A 63 2.94 17.87 -11.60
C ASP A 63 1.59 17.27 -11.99
N GLN A 64 0.64 18.09 -12.48
CA GLN A 64 -0.63 17.59 -13.03
C GLN A 64 -0.38 16.69 -14.24
N ASN A 65 0.48 17.13 -15.16
CA ASN A 65 0.86 16.34 -16.33
C ASN A 65 1.55 15.04 -15.92
N LYS A 66 2.39 15.05 -14.89
CA LYS A 66 3.00 13.83 -14.34
C LYS A 66 1.95 12.83 -13.82
N VAL A 67 0.94 13.31 -13.10
CA VAL A 67 -0.17 12.45 -12.61
C VAL A 67 -0.96 11.86 -13.78
N ILE A 68 -1.27 12.68 -14.79
CA ILE A 68 -2.02 12.24 -15.99
C ILE A 68 -1.22 11.18 -16.75
N GLN A 69 0.07 11.41 -16.99
CA GLN A 69 0.95 10.47 -17.68
C GLN A 69 1.04 9.14 -16.94
N ALA A 70 1.16 9.18 -15.61
CA ALA A 70 1.23 7.97 -14.80
C ALA A 70 -0.10 7.18 -14.82
N ASN A 71 -1.25 7.86 -14.79
CA ASN A 71 -2.55 7.22 -14.96
C ASN A 71 -2.70 6.58 -16.35
N PHE A 72 -2.22 7.25 -17.40
CA PHE A 72 -2.21 6.71 -18.75
C PHE A 72 -1.30 5.48 -18.85
N MET A 73 -0.09 5.53 -18.27
CA MET A 73 0.81 4.37 -18.17
C MET A 73 0.18 3.21 -17.43
N TYR A 74 -0.54 3.47 -16.33
CA TYR A 74 -1.24 2.43 -15.60
C TYR A 74 -2.31 1.76 -16.48
N MET A 75 -3.19 2.54 -17.10
CA MET A 75 -4.28 2.03 -17.94
C MET A 75 -3.73 1.28 -19.16
N ALA A 76 -2.75 1.87 -19.85
CA ALA A 76 -2.11 1.26 -21.02
C ALA A 76 -1.33 0.00 -20.62
N GLY A 77 -0.56 0.04 -19.54
CA GLY A 77 0.25 -1.07 -19.06
C GLY A 77 -0.60 -2.30 -18.71
N VAL A 78 -1.66 -2.11 -17.92
CA VAL A 78 -2.57 -3.21 -17.56
C VAL A 78 -3.28 -3.76 -18.81
N THR A 79 -3.79 -2.89 -19.68
CA THR A 79 -4.51 -3.31 -20.89
C THR A 79 -3.60 -4.08 -21.85
N LEU A 80 -2.40 -3.54 -22.12
CA LEU A 80 -1.41 -4.18 -23.00
C LEU A 80 -0.88 -5.49 -22.41
N SER A 81 -0.72 -5.59 -21.08
CA SER A 81 -0.34 -6.83 -20.41
C SER A 81 -1.39 -7.93 -20.63
N VAL A 82 -2.68 -7.60 -20.47
CA VAL A 82 -3.77 -8.54 -20.70
C VAL A 82 -3.82 -8.99 -22.16
N LEU A 83 -3.83 -8.05 -23.11
CA LEU A 83 -3.87 -8.36 -24.54
C LEU A 83 -2.62 -9.14 -24.98
N GLY A 84 -1.44 -8.73 -24.51
CA GLY A 84 -0.17 -9.38 -24.77
C GLY A 84 -0.14 -10.81 -24.22
N SER A 85 -0.73 -11.04 -23.04
CA SER A 85 -0.80 -12.39 -22.45
C SER A 85 -1.75 -13.33 -23.18
N LEU A 86 -2.84 -12.82 -23.75
CA LEU A 86 -3.72 -13.60 -24.64
C LEU A 86 -2.97 -14.00 -25.92
N GLY A 87 -2.27 -13.05 -26.55
CA GLY A 87 -1.45 -13.30 -27.72
C GLY A 87 -0.33 -14.31 -27.45
N LEU A 88 0.39 -14.13 -26.34
CA LEU A 88 1.44 -15.06 -25.89
C LEU A 88 0.86 -16.45 -25.61
N GLY A 89 -0.24 -16.54 -24.87
CA GLY A 89 -0.93 -17.78 -24.57
C GLY A 89 -1.35 -18.54 -25.84
N TYR A 90 -1.85 -17.81 -26.85
CA TYR A 90 -2.22 -18.38 -28.15
C TYR A 90 -1.00 -18.92 -28.90
N VAL A 91 0.09 -18.16 -28.97
CA VAL A 91 1.33 -18.59 -29.63
C VAL A 91 1.92 -19.82 -28.93
N MET A 92 1.93 -19.84 -27.60
CA MET A 92 2.42 -20.98 -26.82
C MET A 92 1.59 -22.24 -27.03
N LYS A 93 0.25 -22.11 -27.10
CA LYS A 93 -0.65 -23.22 -27.42
C LYS A 93 -0.41 -23.71 -28.84
N LYS A 94 -0.38 -22.81 -29.84
CA LYS A 94 -0.19 -23.14 -31.27
C LYS A 94 1.13 -23.87 -31.52
N ASN A 95 2.21 -23.46 -30.87
CA ASN A 95 3.52 -24.07 -31.02
C ASN A 95 3.73 -25.30 -30.12
N GLN A 96 2.69 -25.76 -29.42
CA GLN A 96 2.72 -26.93 -28.54
C GLN A 96 3.87 -26.88 -27.53
N VAL A 97 4.16 -25.69 -26.99
CA VAL A 97 5.29 -25.45 -26.07
C VAL A 97 5.21 -26.38 -24.85
N PHE A 98 4.00 -26.72 -24.42
CA PHE A 98 3.74 -27.59 -23.28
C PHE A 98 3.57 -29.08 -23.62
N SER A 99 3.83 -29.51 -24.85
CA SER A 99 3.64 -30.91 -25.29
C SER A 99 4.38 -31.94 -24.43
N ARG A 100 5.55 -31.59 -23.88
CA ARG A 100 6.33 -32.45 -22.99
C ARG A 100 5.80 -32.52 -21.56
N LEU A 101 4.94 -31.58 -21.17
CA LEU A 101 4.37 -31.46 -19.83
C LEU A 101 2.89 -31.86 -19.89
N ARG A 102 2.63 -33.17 -19.77
CA ARG A 102 1.30 -33.79 -19.95
C ARG A 102 0.16 -33.01 -19.27
N THR A 103 0.34 -32.60 -18.02
CA THR A 103 -0.68 -31.85 -17.26
C THR A 103 -0.98 -30.48 -17.87
N LEU A 104 0.06 -29.73 -18.27
CA LEU A 104 -0.11 -28.41 -18.89
C LEU A 104 -0.66 -28.51 -20.31
N HIS A 105 -0.30 -29.57 -21.05
CA HIS A 105 -0.87 -29.83 -22.37
C HIS A 105 -2.38 -30.12 -22.30
N ILE A 106 -2.80 -30.97 -21.35
CA ILE A 106 -4.22 -31.26 -21.09
C ILE A 106 -4.97 -29.98 -20.70
N LEU A 107 -4.41 -29.17 -19.79
CA LEU A 107 -4.97 -27.88 -19.41
C LEU A 107 -5.13 -26.93 -20.62
N ALA A 108 -4.15 -26.88 -21.51
CA ALA A 108 -4.18 -26.02 -22.69
C ALA A 108 -5.19 -26.49 -23.75
N GLU A 109 -5.37 -27.80 -23.94
CA GLU A 109 -6.28 -28.37 -24.94
C GLU A 109 -7.72 -28.53 -24.41
N GLU A 110 -7.91 -29.28 -23.33
CA GLU A 110 -9.23 -29.62 -22.80
C GLU A 110 -9.87 -28.45 -22.03
N TYR A 111 -9.06 -27.63 -21.35
CA TYR A 111 -9.54 -26.52 -20.51
C TYR A 111 -9.09 -25.16 -21.05
N THR A 112 -9.30 -24.94 -22.34
CA THR A 112 -8.82 -23.74 -23.07
C THR A 112 -9.19 -22.42 -22.39
N ASN A 113 -10.42 -22.27 -21.88
CA ASN A 113 -10.84 -21.05 -21.18
C ASN A 113 -10.09 -20.84 -19.87
N PHE A 114 -9.85 -21.90 -19.10
CA PHE A 114 -9.08 -21.83 -17.87
C PHE A 114 -7.62 -21.48 -18.15
N TYR A 115 -7.03 -22.06 -19.20
CA TYR A 115 -5.68 -21.74 -19.65
C TYR A 115 -5.52 -20.25 -19.98
N TYR A 116 -6.39 -19.67 -20.82
CA TYR A 116 -6.32 -18.23 -21.11
C TYR A 116 -6.66 -17.38 -19.88
N GLY A 117 -7.62 -17.80 -19.07
CA GLY A 117 -7.95 -17.14 -17.81
C GLY A 117 -6.76 -17.06 -16.86
N PHE A 118 -5.95 -18.12 -16.76
CA PHE A 118 -4.72 -18.12 -15.98
C PHE A 118 -3.71 -17.10 -16.50
N PHE A 119 -3.47 -17.03 -17.80
CA PHE A 119 -2.55 -16.05 -18.39
C PHE A 119 -3.01 -14.61 -18.13
N VAL A 120 -4.30 -14.32 -18.31
CA VAL A 120 -4.88 -13.00 -18.04
C VAL A 120 -4.80 -12.64 -16.56
N ALA A 121 -5.12 -13.59 -15.66
CA ALA A 121 -5.05 -13.35 -14.23
C ALA A 121 -3.60 -13.09 -13.77
N ALA A 122 -2.65 -13.93 -14.19
CA ALA A 122 -1.25 -13.78 -13.83
C ALA A 122 -0.65 -12.47 -14.36
N SER A 123 -0.87 -12.17 -15.64
CA SER A 123 -0.33 -10.96 -16.28
C SER A 123 -1.01 -9.68 -15.76
N GLY A 124 -2.33 -9.73 -15.54
CA GLY A 124 -3.13 -8.64 -14.99
C GLY A 124 -2.71 -8.32 -13.55
N SER A 125 -2.61 -9.34 -12.68
CA SER A 125 -2.13 -9.16 -11.31
C SER A 125 -0.71 -8.63 -11.26
N PHE A 126 0.22 -9.20 -12.05
CA PHE A 126 1.60 -8.72 -12.10
C PHE A 126 1.69 -7.26 -12.53
N SER A 127 1.01 -6.91 -13.64
CA SER A 127 1.00 -5.53 -14.14
C SER A 127 0.34 -4.58 -13.14
N TYR A 128 -0.75 -5.00 -12.50
CA TYR A 128 -1.44 -4.22 -11.47
C TYR A 128 -0.47 -3.85 -10.34
N PHE A 129 0.18 -4.84 -9.73
CA PHE A 129 1.11 -4.59 -8.62
C PHE A 129 2.31 -3.74 -9.05
N TYR A 130 2.86 -4.01 -10.24
CA TYR A 130 3.99 -3.26 -10.77
C TYR A 130 3.62 -1.78 -11.00
N CYS A 131 2.53 -1.51 -11.74
CA CYS A 131 2.10 -0.16 -12.06
C CYS A 131 1.64 0.59 -10.80
N ASN A 132 0.98 -0.08 -9.86
CA ASN A 132 0.56 0.54 -8.60
C ASN A 132 1.76 0.95 -7.75
N ARG A 133 2.76 0.06 -7.60
CA ARG A 133 3.99 0.38 -6.88
C ARG A 133 4.75 1.55 -7.53
N TYR A 134 4.86 1.55 -8.86
CA TYR A 134 5.43 2.67 -9.60
C TYR A 134 4.69 3.98 -9.31
N TYR A 135 3.35 3.98 -9.41
CA TYR A 135 2.54 5.17 -9.16
C TYR A 135 2.75 5.70 -7.73
N ILE A 136 2.76 4.82 -6.74
CA ILE A 136 2.92 5.22 -5.34
C ILE A 136 4.31 5.81 -5.08
N GLN A 137 5.37 5.16 -5.56
CA GLN A 137 6.75 5.60 -5.29
C GLN A 137 7.17 6.82 -6.11
N GLU A 138 6.74 6.91 -7.38
CA GLU A 138 7.19 7.95 -8.30
C GLU A 138 6.26 9.16 -8.37
N VAL A 139 4.98 8.99 -8.01
CA VAL A 139 3.97 10.06 -8.10
C VAL A 139 3.45 10.44 -6.72
N CYS A 140 2.82 9.52 -6.00
CA CYS A 140 2.17 9.86 -4.73
C CYS A 140 3.17 10.34 -3.70
N LYS A 141 4.22 9.55 -3.40
CA LYS A 141 5.19 9.88 -2.35
C LYS A 141 5.91 11.21 -2.61
N PRO A 142 6.47 11.50 -3.81
CA PRO A 142 7.17 12.75 -4.03
C PRO A 142 6.25 13.97 -4.00
N LEU A 143 5.05 13.87 -4.59
CA LEU A 143 4.09 14.97 -4.59
C LEU A 143 3.49 15.22 -3.20
N MET A 144 3.21 14.16 -2.45
CA MET A 144 2.80 14.25 -1.04
C MET A 144 3.83 15.05 -0.23
N MET A 145 5.11 14.70 -0.35
CA MET A 145 6.18 15.41 0.38
C MET A 145 6.35 16.86 -0.10
N LYS A 146 6.26 17.11 -1.41
CA LYS A 146 6.39 18.45 -2.00
C LYS A 146 5.29 19.41 -1.52
N TYR A 147 4.06 18.93 -1.42
CA TYR A 147 2.88 19.76 -1.15
C TYR A 147 2.39 19.73 0.30
N LEU A 148 3.02 18.94 1.18
CA LEU A 148 2.57 18.75 2.56
C LEU A 148 2.47 20.07 3.34
N GLU A 149 3.50 20.90 3.30
CA GLU A 149 3.52 22.15 4.06
C GLU A 149 2.50 23.17 3.56
N ASP A 150 2.25 23.22 2.25
CA ASP A 150 1.22 24.09 1.69
C ASP A 150 -0.18 23.57 2.02
N ALA A 151 -0.38 22.25 2.03
CA ALA A 151 -1.63 21.64 2.48
C ALA A 151 -1.92 21.99 3.94
N LYS A 152 -0.90 21.93 4.81
CA LYS A 152 -1.02 22.30 6.23
C LYS A 152 -1.43 23.75 6.42
N LYS A 153 -0.89 24.68 5.63
CA LYS A 153 -1.32 26.09 5.62
C LYS A 153 -2.79 26.25 5.22
N ASN A 154 -3.28 25.35 4.37
CA ASN A 154 -4.66 25.33 3.86
C ASN A 154 -5.60 24.42 4.70
N GLY A 155 -5.24 24.14 5.95
CA GLY A 155 -6.10 23.44 6.91
C GLY A 155 -6.02 21.92 6.89
N PHE A 156 -5.09 21.32 6.13
CA PHE A 156 -4.83 19.88 6.23
C PHE A 156 -4.26 19.54 7.61
N GLN A 157 -4.89 18.59 8.29
CA GLN A 157 -4.38 18.05 9.55
C GLN A 157 -3.46 16.88 9.26
N ASP A 158 -2.17 17.10 9.47
CA ASP A 158 -1.16 16.08 9.19
C ASP A 158 -1.31 14.89 10.15
N TYR A 159 -1.15 13.68 9.63
CA TYR A 159 -1.16 12.43 10.40
C TYR A 159 0.00 11.53 10.00
N ARG A 160 0.46 10.73 10.96
CA ARG A 160 1.63 9.87 10.78
C ARG A 160 1.35 8.75 9.77
N ILE A 161 2.37 8.38 9.01
CA ILE A 161 2.43 7.11 8.29
C ILE A 161 3.49 6.26 8.98
N SER A 162 3.07 5.21 9.65
CA SER A 162 3.96 4.20 10.22
C SER A 162 4.47 3.29 9.11
N GLU A 163 5.73 2.91 9.24
CA GLU A 163 6.31 1.86 8.42
C GLU A 163 5.56 0.56 8.66
N THR A 164 5.49 -0.28 7.62
CA THR A 164 4.79 -1.56 7.69
C THR A 164 5.33 -2.36 8.87
N LYS A 165 4.48 -2.65 9.85
CA LYS A 165 4.85 -3.58 10.92
C LYS A 165 5.17 -4.92 10.26
N PRO A 166 6.34 -5.54 10.51
CA PRO A 166 6.59 -6.88 10.00
C PRO A 166 5.47 -7.79 10.49
N PHE A 167 4.91 -8.60 9.59
CA PHE A 167 3.87 -9.54 9.93
C PHE A 167 4.47 -10.57 10.91
N ASP A 168 4.10 -10.46 12.18
CA ASP A 168 4.57 -11.35 13.23
C ASP A 168 3.82 -12.69 13.14
N TRP A 169 4.38 -13.60 12.33
CA TRP A 169 3.89 -14.96 12.15
C TRP A 169 3.79 -15.71 13.48
N GLU A 170 4.69 -15.45 14.43
CA GLU A 170 4.72 -16.13 15.72
C GLU A 170 3.54 -15.70 16.59
N GLN A 171 3.22 -14.41 16.63
CA GLN A 171 2.14 -13.92 17.49
C GLN A 171 0.75 -14.39 17.08
N LYS A 172 0.46 -14.47 15.77
CA LYS A 172 -0.88 -14.83 15.26
C LYS A 172 -1.11 -16.32 15.10
N PHE A 173 -0.09 -17.12 14.78
CA PHE A 173 -0.26 -18.57 14.56
C PHE A 173 0.20 -19.43 15.75
N LEU A 174 1.20 -19.00 16.52
CA LEU A 174 1.65 -19.73 17.72
C LEU A 174 0.96 -19.27 19.00
N GLY A 175 -0.22 -18.63 18.86
CA GLY A 175 -1.05 -18.06 19.92
C GLY A 175 -0.72 -18.59 21.30
N SER A 176 0.07 -17.80 22.05
CA SER A 176 0.36 -17.99 23.47
C SER A 176 0.34 -19.44 23.96
N SER A 177 1.29 -20.27 23.55
CA SER A 177 1.60 -21.53 24.26
C SER A 177 2.28 -21.25 25.62
N LYS A 178 1.83 -20.23 26.36
CA LYS A 178 2.08 -20.14 27.79
C LYS A 178 1.10 -21.11 28.46
N LEU A 179 1.42 -22.39 28.38
CA LEU A 179 0.88 -23.39 29.29
C LEU A 179 1.03 -22.84 30.71
N PRO A 180 -0.02 -22.83 31.54
CA PRO A 180 0.11 -22.43 32.93
C PRO A 180 1.15 -23.35 33.57
N LYS A 181 2.22 -22.76 34.13
CA LYS A 181 3.14 -23.49 34.99
C LYS A 181 2.29 -24.11 36.10
N LYS A 182 2.20 -25.44 36.12
CA LYS A 182 1.65 -26.17 37.26
C LYS A 182 2.41 -25.70 38.50
N GLN A 183 1.69 -25.08 39.42
CA GLN A 183 2.12 -24.94 40.81
C GLN A 183 1.99 -26.30 41.49
#